data_AF-A0AAN8L8V9-F1
#
_entry.id   AF-A0AAN8L8V9-F1
#
_cell.length_a   1.000
_cell.length_b   1.000
_cell.length_c   1.000
_cell.angle_alpha   90.00
_cell.angle_beta   90.00
_cell.angle_gamma   90.00
#
_symmetry.space_group_name_H-M   'P 1'
#
loop_
_entity.id
_entity.type
_entity.pdbx_description
1 polymer ?
#
loop_
_entity_poly.entity_id
_entity_poly.type
_entity_poly.pdbx_seq_one_letter_code
_entity_poly.pdbx_strand_id
1 'polypeptide(L)'
;MNPWVIAPYSVTPVASLLTRCVASGVLSQEDVDTVPREPHVFSPNLLEAEQHITMERELDKINLEMELLKLEKESADVTHKFYLSQRFTSLQQFTSHLQDVLREQASLRRRLMKPLCQTNLPIEADLHRYVVEVMRMAVDFIENLEAKMNTVRTIPTIDDSMSNLNNCVAQLLAQVTEVERLSNQVLQWRSQNSSTSINDITT
;
A
#
# COMPACT_ATOMS: atom_id res chain seq x y z
N MET A 1 -19.44 59.83 0.36
CA MET A 1 -18.79 60.71 1.36
C MET A 1 -19.70 60.77 2.57
N ASN A 2 -19.22 60.36 3.75
CA ASN A 2 -20.04 60.26 4.95
C ASN A 2 -20.26 61.67 5.54
N PRO A 3 -21.51 62.19 5.63
CA PRO A 3 -21.78 63.58 6.01
C PRO A 3 -21.49 63.91 7.50
N TRP A 4 -21.12 62.91 8.30
CA TRP A 4 -20.85 63.01 9.74
C TRP A 4 -19.38 63.17 10.11
N VAL A 5 -18.48 63.29 9.14
CA VAL A 5 -17.07 63.59 9.40
C VAL A 5 -16.93 65.09 9.68
N ILE A 6 -16.87 65.45 10.96
CA ILE A 6 -16.62 66.82 11.41
C ILE A 6 -15.18 67.17 11.03
N ALA A 7 -15.00 68.01 10.00
CA ALA A 7 -13.69 68.55 9.67
C ALA A 7 -13.30 69.57 10.76
N PRO A 8 -12.08 69.51 11.33
CA PRO A 8 -11.69 70.32 12.49
C PRO A 8 -11.69 71.84 12.26
N TYR A 9 -11.89 72.29 11.03
CA TYR A 9 -11.83 73.71 10.65
C TYR A 9 -13.03 74.19 9.81
N SER A 10 -14.09 73.39 9.67
CA SER A 10 -15.30 73.84 8.98
C SER A 10 -16.29 74.47 9.95
N VAL A 11 -16.69 75.71 9.69
CA VAL A 11 -17.81 76.35 10.39
C VAL A 11 -19.07 75.53 10.12
N THR A 12 -19.65 74.95 11.17
CA THR A 12 -20.88 74.14 11.07
C THR A 12 -21.98 74.96 10.38
N PRO A 13 -22.82 74.37 9.51
CA PRO A 13 -23.91 75.10 8.85
C PRO A 13 -24.78 75.90 9.83
N VAL A 14 -25.04 75.35 11.02
CA VAL A 14 -25.73 76.03 12.12
C VAL A 14 -24.99 77.29 12.58
N ALA A 15 -23.68 77.22 12.77
CA ALA A 15 -22.87 78.38 13.14
C ALA A 15 -22.94 79.48 12.08
N SER A 16 -22.89 79.14 10.79
CA SER A 16 -23.04 80.12 9.70
C SER A 16 -24.42 80.81 9.67
N LEU A 17 -25.48 80.07 10.01
CA LEU A 17 -26.83 80.61 10.12
C LEU A 17 -26.96 81.54 11.32
N LEU A 18 -26.42 81.14 12.48
CA LEU A 18 -26.42 81.96 13.69
C LEU A 18 -25.63 83.27 13.46
N THR A 19 -24.46 83.21 12.82
CA THR A 19 -23.69 84.41 12.45
C THR A 19 -24.48 85.33 11.53
N ARG A 20 -25.24 84.79 10.57
CA ARG A 20 -26.10 85.59 9.69
C ARG A 20 -27.27 86.23 10.45
N CYS A 21 -27.88 85.51 11.39
CA CYS A 21 -28.95 86.05 12.23
C CYS A 21 -28.46 87.20 13.11
N VAL A 22 -27.25 87.07 13.68
CA VAL A 22 -26.59 88.15 14.44
C VAL A 22 -26.28 89.34 13.53
N ALA A 23 -25.70 89.11 12.35
CA ALA A 23 -25.42 90.17 11.39
C ALA A 23 -26.69 90.89 10.88
N SER A 24 -27.82 90.19 10.81
CA SER A 24 -29.12 90.77 10.44
C SER A 24 -29.85 91.48 11.59
N GLY A 25 -29.29 91.48 12.81
CA GLY A 25 -29.89 92.09 13.99
C GLY A 25 -31.11 91.35 14.55
N VAL A 26 -31.37 90.13 14.08
CA VAL A 26 -32.49 89.28 14.55
C VAL A 26 -32.16 88.60 15.87
N LEU A 27 -30.86 88.42 16.16
CA LEU A 27 -30.34 87.86 17.39
C LEU A 27 -29.17 88.73 17.87
N SER A 28 -29.01 88.97 19.17
CA SER A 28 -27.85 89.68 19.69
C SER A 28 -26.69 88.70 19.95
N GLN A 29 -25.45 89.21 19.94
CA GLN A 29 -24.30 88.39 20.31
C GLN A 29 -24.38 87.93 21.78
N GLU A 30 -25.00 88.73 22.66
CA GLU A 30 -25.20 88.37 24.07
C GLU A 30 -26.22 87.24 24.23
N ASP A 31 -27.22 87.15 23.34
CA ASP A 31 -28.20 86.06 23.32
C ASP A 31 -27.56 84.72 22.92
N VAL A 32 -26.54 84.74 22.05
CA VAL A 32 -25.77 83.53 21.69
C VAL A 32 -24.84 83.12 22.84
N ASP A 33 -24.20 84.09 23.48
CA ASP A 33 -23.19 83.85 24.52
C ASP A 33 -23.80 83.47 25.88
N THR A 34 -25.10 83.75 26.10
CA THR A 34 -25.85 83.36 27.31
C THR A 34 -26.43 81.95 27.28
N VAL A 35 -26.36 81.25 26.13
CA VAL A 35 -26.85 79.86 26.03
C VAL A 35 -26.09 78.94 26.99
N PRO A 36 -26.78 78.22 27.89
CA PRO A 36 -26.13 77.28 28.79
C PRO A 36 -25.32 76.23 28.01
N ARG A 37 -24.02 76.12 28.30
CA ARG A 37 -23.12 75.10 27.71
C ARG A 37 -23.20 73.76 28.45
N GLU A 38 -24.34 73.47 29.08
CA GLU A 38 -24.51 72.23 29.81
C GLU A 38 -24.40 71.03 28.85
N PRO A 39 -23.67 69.97 29.22
CA PRO A 39 -23.49 68.80 28.37
C PRO A 39 -24.81 68.02 28.14
N HIS A 40 -25.90 68.39 28.81
CA HIS A 40 -27.20 67.73 28.75
C HIS A 40 -28.29 68.70 28.27
N VAL A 41 -28.16 69.16 27.02
CA VAL A 41 -29.17 70.00 26.34
C VAL A 41 -30.47 69.22 26.07
N PHE A 42 -30.41 67.89 26.14
CA PHE A 42 -31.52 66.98 25.87
C PHE A 42 -32.12 66.39 27.15
N SER A 43 -33.42 66.07 27.12
CA SER A 43 -34.12 65.40 28.22
C SER A 43 -33.41 64.10 28.63
N PRO A 44 -33.35 63.75 29.92
CA PRO A 44 -32.76 62.49 30.39
C PRO A 44 -33.37 61.26 29.69
N ASN A 45 -34.68 61.30 29.39
CA ASN A 45 -35.37 60.23 28.66
C ASN A 45 -34.86 60.04 27.23
N LEU A 46 -34.41 61.12 26.57
CA LEU A 46 -33.84 61.07 25.23
C LEU A 46 -32.42 60.48 25.26
N LEU A 47 -31.62 60.83 26.27
CA LEU A 47 -30.30 60.26 26.46
C LEU A 47 -30.36 58.75 26.76
N GLU A 48 -31.30 58.33 27.62
CA GLU A 48 -31.55 56.91 27.88
C GLU A 48 -32.01 56.17 26.62
N ALA A 49 -32.90 56.77 25.83
CA ALA A 49 -33.33 56.19 24.55
C ALA A 49 -32.17 56.08 23.54
N GLU A 50 -31.30 57.08 23.44
CA GLU A 50 -30.11 57.03 22.59
C GLU A 50 -29.14 55.92 23.02
N GLN A 51 -28.91 55.76 24.33
CA GLN A 51 -28.10 54.68 24.88
C GLN A 51 -28.71 53.32 24.58
N HIS A 52 -30.03 53.17 24.72
CA HIS A 52 -30.73 51.92 24.41
C HIS A 52 -30.61 51.57 22.92
N ILE A 53 -30.86 52.53 22.01
CA ILE A 53 -30.72 52.33 20.56
C ILE A 53 -29.28 51.95 20.20
N THR A 54 -28.30 52.57 20.86
CA THR A 54 -26.89 52.25 20.61
C THR A 54 -26.55 50.84 21.07
N MET A 55 -27.03 50.43 22.25
CA MET A 55 -26.81 49.08 22.76
C MET A 55 -27.53 48.01 21.92
N GLU A 56 -28.76 48.29 21.48
CA GLU A 56 -29.53 47.43 20.59
C GLU A 56 -28.82 47.22 19.25
N ARG A 57 -28.26 48.30 18.68
CA ARG A 57 -27.45 48.22 17.46
C ARG A 57 -26.20 47.35 17.63
N GLU A 58 -25.50 47.47 18.75
CA GLU A 58 -24.33 46.63 19.03
C GLU A 58 -24.73 45.16 19.25
N LEU A 59 -25.89 44.91 19.87
CA LEU A 59 -26.43 43.55 20.01
C LEU A 59 -26.74 42.94 18.64
N ASP A 60 -27.41 43.67 17.76
CA ASP A 60 -27.71 43.22 16.40
C ASP A 60 -26.44 42.89 15.62
N LYS A 61 -25.42 43.74 15.75
CA LYS A 61 -24.11 43.52 15.12
C LYS A 61 -23.45 42.22 15.62
N ILE A 62 -23.40 42.02 16.93
CA ILE A 62 -22.83 40.80 17.52
C ILE A 62 -23.64 39.57 17.10
N ASN A 63 -24.97 39.68 17.02
CA ASN A 63 -25.82 38.59 16.59
C ASN A 63 -25.55 38.21 15.12
N LEU A 64 -25.39 39.21 14.24
CA LEU A 64 -24.99 39.01 12.84
C LEU A 64 -23.61 38.33 12.73
N GLU A 65 -22.62 38.77 13.51
CA GLU A 65 -21.30 38.13 13.55
C GLU A 65 -21.39 36.67 14.03
N MET A 66 -22.23 36.40 15.03
CA MET A 66 -22.48 35.04 15.51
C MET A 66 -23.13 34.16 14.43
N GLU A 67 -24.13 34.67 13.72
CA GLU A 67 -24.77 33.92 12.63
C GLU A 67 -23.80 33.64 11.48
N LEU A 68 -22.93 34.59 11.14
CA LEU A 68 -21.91 34.40 10.12
C LEU A 68 -20.93 33.28 10.49
N LEU A 69 -20.43 33.28 11.73
CA LEU A 69 -19.54 32.22 12.23
C LEU A 69 -20.24 30.86 12.29
N LYS A 70 -21.53 30.83 12.64
CA LYS A 70 -22.32 29.60 12.64
C LYS A 70 -22.47 29.05 11.21
N LEU A 71 -22.77 29.92 10.24
CA LEU A 71 -22.87 29.54 8.84
C LEU A 71 -21.53 29.03 8.29
N GLU A 72 -20.42 29.68 8.64
CA GLU A 72 -19.07 29.24 8.26
C GLU A 72 -18.77 27.84 8.82
N LYS A 73 -19.13 27.59 10.09
CA LYS A 73 -18.97 26.27 10.71
C LYS A 73 -19.83 25.20 10.04
N GLU A 74 -21.09 25.51 9.72
CA GLU A 74 -22.01 24.57 9.06
C GLU A 74 -21.58 24.26 7.62
N SER A 75 -20.95 25.21 6.93
CA SER A 75 -20.45 25.06 5.56
C SER A 75 -18.97 24.68 5.45
N ALA A 76 -18.29 24.45 6.58
CA ALA A 76 -16.85 24.21 6.61
C ALA A 76 -16.46 22.93 5.86
N ASP A 77 -17.32 21.91 5.83
CA ASP A 77 -17.03 20.63 5.18
C ASP A 77 -16.92 20.73 3.64
N VAL A 78 -17.61 21.71 3.05
CA VAL A 78 -17.63 21.98 1.60
C VAL A 78 -16.82 23.22 1.19
N THR A 79 -16.49 24.11 2.14
CA THR A 79 -15.79 25.36 1.84
C THR A 79 -14.34 25.33 2.30
N HIS A 80 -14.06 24.68 3.43
CA HIS A 80 -12.75 24.76 4.06
C HIS A 80 -11.77 23.74 3.47
N LYS A 81 -10.58 24.23 3.11
CA LYS A 81 -9.53 23.45 2.44
C LYS A 81 -9.15 22.18 3.20
N PHE A 82 -9.17 22.21 4.53
CA PHE A 82 -8.83 21.04 5.37
C PHE A 82 -9.71 19.82 5.05
N TYR A 83 -11.04 19.99 5.08
CA TYR A 83 -11.98 18.89 4.82
C TYR A 83 -12.00 18.49 3.34
N LEU A 84 -11.92 19.47 2.44
CA LEU A 84 -11.87 19.22 1.00
C LEU A 84 -10.61 18.49 0.56
N SER A 85 -9.45 18.82 1.14
CA SER A 85 -8.16 18.22 0.77
C SER A 85 -8.15 16.71 0.99
N GLN A 86 -8.73 16.24 2.09
CA GLN A 86 -8.85 14.81 2.36
C GLN A 86 -9.76 14.13 1.33
N ARG A 87 -10.95 14.69 1.09
CA ARG A 87 -11.89 14.15 0.10
C ARG A 87 -11.30 14.13 -1.32
N PHE A 88 -10.59 15.18 -1.70
CA PHE A 88 -9.90 15.28 -2.99
C PHE A 88 -8.81 14.22 -3.13
N THR A 89 -8.02 13.99 -2.07
CA THR A 89 -6.99 12.96 -2.04
C THR A 89 -7.60 11.57 -2.23
N SER A 90 -8.68 11.25 -1.50
CA SER A 90 -9.39 9.97 -1.65
C SER A 90 -9.97 9.79 -3.06
N LEU A 91 -10.58 10.83 -3.62
CA LEU A 91 -11.14 10.79 -4.98
C LEU A 91 -10.04 10.62 -6.04
N GLN A 92 -8.90 11.30 -5.85
CA GLN A 92 -7.74 11.19 -6.73
C GLN A 92 -7.16 9.78 -6.69
N GLN A 93 -6.98 9.20 -5.50
CA GLN A 93 -6.52 7.81 -5.36
C GLN A 93 -7.46 6.83 -6.06
N PHE A 94 -8.77 6.96 -5.83
CA PHE A 94 -9.77 6.12 -6.50
C PHE A 94 -9.73 6.26 -8.03
N THR A 95 -9.60 7.48 -8.53
CA THR A 95 -9.51 7.76 -9.97
C THR A 95 -8.24 7.16 -10.58
N SER A 96 -7.10 7.27 -9.89
CA SER A 96 -5.84 6.64 -10.32
C SER A 96 -5.98 5.12 -10.41
N HIS A 97 -6.56 4.49 -9.39
CA HIS A 97 -6.81 3.05 -9.41
C HIS A 97 -7.72 2.62 -10.57
N LEU A 98 -8.78 3.37 -10.87
CA LEU A 98 -9.62 3.10 -12.03
C LEU A 98 -8.85 3.22 -13.36
N GLN A 99 -7.98 4.22 -13.49
CA GLN A 99 -7.13 4.37 -14.67
C GLN A 99 -6.18 3.18 -14.84
N ASP A 100 -5.59 2.69 -13.75
CA ASP A 100 -4.71 1.51 -13.76
C ASP A 100 -5.47 0.26 -14.18
N VAL A 101 -6.68 0.04 -13.63
CA VAL A 101 -7.54 -1.10 -14.02
C VAL A 101 -7.89 -1.04 -15.51
N LEU A 102 -8.25 0.13 -16.03
CA LEU A 102 -8.54 0.29 -17.46
C LEU A 102 -7.31 0.04 -18.33
N ARG A 103 -6.12 0.46 -17.88
CA ARG A 103 -4.85 0.21 -18.56
C ARG A 103 -4.55 -1.29 -18.62
N GLU A 104 -4.70 -2.00 -17.50
CA GLU A 104 -4.50 -3.44 -17.45
C GLU A 104 -5.53 -4.20 -18.29
N GLN A 105 -6.80 -3.79 -18.26
CA GLN A 105 -7.82 -4.37 -19.13
C GLN A 105 -7.47 -4.18 -20.61
N ALA A 106 -6.99 -2.98 -21.01
CA ALA A 106 -6.55 -2.72 -22.38
C ALA A 106 -5.29 -3.51 -22.77
N SER A 107 -4.36 -3.70 -21.83
CA SER A 107 -3.18 -4.55 -21.98
C SER A 107 -3.57 -6.00 -22.19
N LEU A 108 -4.43 -6.54 -21.32
CA LEU A 108 -4.95 -7.90 -21.40
C LEU A 108 -5.72 -8.13 -22.70
N ARG A 109 -6.60 -7.21 -23.09
CA ARG A 109 -7.32 -7.27 -24.37
C ARG A 109 -6.34 -7.33 -25.54
N ARG A 110 -5.30 -6.48 -25.55
CA ARG A 110 -4.24 -6.54 -26.58
C ARG A 110 -3.52 -7.89 -26.59
N ARG A 111 -3.21 -8.44 -25.42
CA ARG A 111 -2.55 -9.75 -25.30
C ARG A 111 -3.44 -10.90 -25.79
N LEU A 112 -4.73 -10.85 -25.51
CA LEU A 112 -5.70 -11.85 -25.95
C LEU A 112 -6.06 -11.70 -27.45
N MET A 113 -6.05 -10.48 -27.97
CA MET A 113 -6.24 -10.21 -29.41
C MET A 113 -5.01 -10.54 -30.25
N LYS A 114 -3.81 -10.65 -29.65
CA LYS A 114 -2.66 -11.20 -30.35
C LYS A 114 -2.98 -12.67 -30.67
N PRO A 115 -3.08 -13.06 -31.95
CA PRO A 115 -3.28 -14.46 -32.27
C PRO A 115 -2.14 -15.26 -31.66
N LEU A 116 -2.46 -16.35 -30.95
CA LEU A 116 -1.50 -17.34 -30.46
C LEU A 116 -0.66 -17.95 -31.60
N CYS A 117 -1.04 -17.67 -32.85
CA CYS A 117 -0.52 -18.17 -34.11
C CYS A 117 0.86 -17.61 -34.53
N GLN A 118 1.64 -16.99 -33.65
CA GLN A 118 3.08 -16.79 -33.93
C GLN A 118 3.97 -17.89 -33.34
N THR A 119 3.40 -18.85 -32.59
CA THR A 119 4.13 -20.07 -32.18
C THR A 119 3.83 -21.29 -33.05
N ASN A 120 2.79 -21.23 -33.87
CA ASN A 120 2.48 -22.28 -34.82
C ASN A 120 2.96 -21.82 -36.20
N LEU A 121 3.94 -22.52 -36.75
CA LEU A 121 4.30 -22.36 -38.16
C LEU A 121 3.00 -22.58 -38.97
N PRO A 122 2.60 -21.66 -39.87
CA PRO A 122 1.48 -21.92 -40.74
C PRO A 122 1.83 -23.13 -41.61
N ILE A 123 1.16 -24.26 -41.34
CA ILE A 123 1.29 -25.48 -42.12
C ILE A 123 0.11 -25.52 -43.08
N GLU A 124 0.39 -25.81 -44.33
CA GLU A 124 -0.64 -26.00 -45.35
C GLU A 124 -1.50 -27.23 -45.00
N ALA A 125 -2.80 -27.18 -45.27
CA ALA A 125 -3.74 -28.18 -44.74
C ALA A 125 -3.47 -29.61 -45.25
N ASP A 126 -2.89 -29.73 -46.43
CA ASP A 126 -2.42 -30.98 -47.04
C ASP A 126 -1.20 -31.58 -46.32
N LEU A 127 -0.37 -30.74 -45.70
CA LEU A 127 0.83 -31.14 -44.96
C LEU A 127 0.52 -31.60 -43.52
N HIS A 128 -0.65 -31.30 -42.98
CA HIS A 128 -1.04 -31.66 -41.60
C HIS A 128 -0.90 -33.15 -41.30
N ARG A 129 -1.29 -34.02 -42.24
CA ARG A 129 -1.19 -35.48 -42.06
C ARG A 129 0.25 -35.92 -41.83
N TYR A 130 1.19 -35.35 -42.58
CA TYR A 130 2.61 -35.66 -42.46
C TYR A 130 3.21 -35.12 -41.15
N VAL A 131 2.79 -33.92 -40.72
CA VAL A 131 3.25 -33.34 -39.46
C VAL A 131 2.79 -34.18 -38.26
N VAL A 132 1.54 -34.67 -38.28
CA VAL A 132 1.04 -35.58 -37.24
C VAL A 132 1.85 -36.88 -37.21
N GLU A 133 2.18 -37.43 -38.37
CA GLU A 133 2.98 -38.64 -38.48
C GLU A 133 4.42 -38.45 -37.99
N VAL A 134 5.05 -37.33 -38.32
CA VAL A 134 6.39 -36.96 -37.84
C VAL A 134 6.38 -36.70 -36.33
N MET A 135 5.37 -36.02 -35.80
CA MET A 135 5.25 -35.77 -34.37
C MET A 135 5.07 -37.07 -33.58
N ARG A 136 4.26 -38.01 -34.09
CA ARG A 136 4.16 -39.35 -33.52
C ARG A 136 5.53 -40.05 -33.51
N MET A 137 6.24 -40.05 -34.64
CA MET A 137 7.58 -40.65 -34.74
C MET A 137 8.59 -39.99 -33.79
N ALA A 138 8.50 -38.68 -33.59
CA ALA A 138 9.36 -37.95 -32.66
C ALA A 138 9.10 -38.36 -31.21
N VAL A 139 7.83 -38.53 -30.82
CA VAL A 139 7.46 -39.03 -29.48
C VAL A 139 7.99 -40.45 -29.26
N ASP A 140 7.75 -41.36 -30.22
CA ASP A 140 8.25 -42.74 -30.15
C ASP A 140 9.78 -42.80 -30.05
N PHE A 141 10.47 -41.92 -30.79
CA PHE A 141 11.92 -41.80 -30.74
C PHE A 141 12.42 -41.29 -29.38
N ILE A 142 11.76 -40.28 -28.81
CA ILE A 142 12.12 -39.74 -27.49
C ILE A 142 11.97 -40.81 -26.41
N GLU A 143 10.86 -41.54 -26.40
CA GLU A 143 10.63 -42.64 -25.44
C GLU A 143 11.70 -43.73 -25.57
N ASN A 144 12.02 -44.15 -26.80
CA ASN A 144 13.05 -45.15 -27.03
C ASN A 144 14.45 -44.65 -26.63
N LEU A 145 14.78 -43.38 -26.91
CA LEU A 145 16.04 -42.78 -26.52
C LEU A 145 16.18 -42.72 -24.99
N GLU A 146 15.12 -42.34 -24.29
CA GLU A 146 15.10 -42.30 -22.82
C GLU A 146 15.32 -43.71 -22.22
N ALA A 147 14.65 -44.74 -22.76
CA ALA A 147 14.86 -46.12 -22.34
C ALA A 147 16.32 -46.59 -22.54
N LYS A 148 16.93 -46.25 -23.69
CA LYS A 148 18.34 -46.56 -23.96
C LYS A 148 19.29 -45.80 -23.04
N MET A 149 19.03 -44.52 -22.78
CA MET A 149 19.83 -43.70 -21.88
C MET A 149 19.77 -44.24 -20.43
N ASN A 150 18.59 -44.66 -19.97
CA ASN A 150 18.43 -45.32 -18.68
C ASN A 150 19.25 -46.62 -18.61
N THR A 151 19.23 -47.42 -19.67
CA THR A 151 20.05 -48.64 -19.75
C THR A 151 21.55 -48.31 -19.63
N VAL A 152 22.05 -47.32 -20.38
CA VAL A 152 23.46 -46.88 -20.31
C VAL A 152 23.82 -46.38 -18.90
N ARG A 153 22.91 -45.67 -18.24
CA ARG A 153 23.11 -45.16 -16.88
C ARG A 153 23.22 -46.26 -15.83
N THR A 154 22.63 -47.44 -16.06
CA THR A 154 22.76 -48.59 -15.16
C THR A 154 24.04 -49.39 -15.34
N ILE A 155 24.80 -49.19 -16.42
CA ILE A 155 26.05 -49.94 -16.67
C ILE A 155 27.11 -49.73 -15.56
N PRO A 156 27.40 -48.50 -15.10
CA PRO A 156 28.35 -48.30 -14.01
C PRO A 156 27.92 -48.98 -12.71
N THR A 157 26.61 -49.03 -12.41
CA THR A 157 26.11 -49.67 -11.19
C THR A 157 26.29 -51.19 -11.20
N ILE A 158 26.38 -51.81 -12.38
CA ILE A 158 26.68 -53.23 -12.51
C ILE A 158 28.14 -53.50 -12.11
N ASP A 159 29.07 -52.63 -12.47
CA ASP A 159 30.49 -52.78 -12.11
C ASP A 159 30.70 -52.66 -10.59
N ASP A 160 30.05 -51.69 -9.95
CA ASP A 160 30.02 -51.55 -8.49
C ASP A 160 29.42 -52.82 -7.83
N SER A 161 28.33 -53.35 -8.36
CA SER A 161 27.72 -54.58 -7.85
C SER A 161 28.63 -55.81 -8.00
N MET A 162 29.37 -55.89 -9.10
CA MET A 162 30.32 -56.96 -9.39
C MET A 162 31.53 -56.90 -8.47
N SER A 163 32.06 -55.70 -8.20
CA SER A 163 33.14 -55.50 -7.24
C SER A 163 32.73 -55.89 -5.81
N ASN A 164 31.51 -55.55 -5.40
CA ASN A 164 30.95 -55.97 -4.11
C ASN A 164 30.82 -57.49 -4.02
N LEU A 165 30.34 -58.15 -5.09
CA LEU A 165 30.24 -59.60 -5.13
C LEU A 165 31.62 -60.27 -5.05
N ASN A 166 32.61 -59.76 -5.77
CA ASN A 166 33.99 -60.23 -5.70
C ASN A 166 34.57 -60.11 -4.28
N ASN A 167 34.30 -59.00 -3.59
CA ASN A 167 34.70 -58.81 -2.20
C ASN A 167 34.02 -59.82 -1.26
N CYS A 168 32.73 -60.09 -1.42
CA CYS A 168 32.02 -61.12 -0.66
C CYS A 168 32.59 -62.52 -0.90
N VAL A 169 32.93 -62.86 -2.16
CA VAL A 169 33.56 -64.15 -2.48
C VAL A 169 34.93 -64.26 -1.81
N ALA A 170 35.75 -63.22 -1.83
CA ALA A 170 37.04 -63.20 -1.17
C ALA A 170 36.91 -63.40 0.36
N GLN A 171 35.93 -62.75 0.99
CA GLN A 171 35.63 -62.94 2.41
C GLN A 171 35.18 -64.36 2.72
N LEU A 172 34.32 -64.95 1.88
CA LEU A 172 33.83 -66.31 2.06
C LEU A 172 34.96 -67.33 1.92
N LEU A 173 35.85 -67.15 0.94
CA LEU A 173 37.05 -67.97 0.80
C LEU A 173 37.95 -67.87 2.04
N ALA A 174 38.19 -66.67 2.57
CA ALA A 174 38.96 -66.50 3.80
C ALA A 174 38.33 -67.24 4.98
N GLN A 175 37.00 -67.17 5.13
CA GLN A 175 36.29 -67.92 6.16
C GLN A 175 36.40 -69.44 5.97
N VAL A 176 36.30 -69.93 4.73
CA VAL A 176 36.49 -71.37 4.43
C VAL A 176 37.90 -71.82 4.83
N THR A 177 38.93 -71.04 4.51
CA THR A 177 40.31 -71.39 4.90
C THR A 177 40.50 -71.41 6.43
N GLU A 178 39.83 -70.50 7.15
CA GLU A 178 39.90 -70.49 8.61
C GLU A 178 39.14 -71.66 9.23
N VAL A 179 37.98 -72.02 8.68
CA VAL A 179 37.22 -73.23 9.08
C VAL A 179 38.04 -74.49 8.82
N GLU A 180 38.72 -74.58 7.67
CA GLU A 180 39.61 -75.70 7.36
C GLU A 180 40.80 -75.77 8.33
N ARG A 181 41.42 -74.63 8.64
CA ARG A 181 42.51 -74.52 9.63
C ARG A 181 42.05 -74.98 11.01
N LEU A 182 40.90 -74.50 11.48
CA LEU A 182 40.30 -74.87 12.77
C LEU A 182 39.93 -76.35 12.80
N SER A 183 39.36 -76.89 11.71
CA SER A 183 39.03 -78.31 11.57
C SER A 183 40.29 -79.18 11.68
N ASN A 184 41.36 -78.82 10.98
CA ASN A 184 42.65 -79.51 11.05
C ASN A 184 43.25 -79.45 12.46
N GLN A 185 43.14 -78.30 13.14
CA GLN A 185 43.56 -78.17 14.53
C GLN A 185 42.75 -79.13 15.43
N VAL A 186 41.42 -79.17 15.35
CA VAL A 186 40.59 -80.10 16.13
C VAL A 186 40.96 -81.56 15.87
N LEU A 187 41.23 -81.93 14.61
CA LEU A 187 41.67 -83.29 14.27
C LEU A 187 43.04 -83.63 14.90
N GLN A 188 44.00 -82.71 14.85
CA GLN A 188 45.30 -82.89 15.52
C GLN A 188 45.14 -83.05 17.03
N TRP A 189 44.33 -82.22 17.68
CA TRP A 189 44.03 -82.35 19.11
C TRP A 189 43.38 -83.70 19.44
N ARG A 190 42.43 -84.18 18.62
CA ARG A 190 41.83 -85.52 18.79
C ARG A 190 42.86 -86.64 18.63
N SER A 191 43.76 -86.55 17.64
CA SER A 191 44.82 -87.54 17.46
C SER A 191 45.78 -87.59 18.65
N GLN A 192 46.22 -86.43 19.15
CA GLN A 192 47.10 -86.34 20.33
C GLN A 192 46.44 -86.93 21.57
N ASN A 193 45.15 -86.64 21.80
CA ASN A 193 44.38 -87.21 22.91
C ASN A 193 44.12 -88.72 22.78
N SER A 194 44.03 -89.23 21.55
CA SER A 194 43.90 -90.68 21.30
C SER A 194 45.24 -91.41 21.51
N SER A 195 46.36 -90.76 21.22
CA SER A 195 47.71 -91.30 21.47
C SER A 195 48.08 -91.30 22.96
N THR A 196 47.66 -90.30 23.73
CA THR A 196 47.85 -90.30 25.20
C THR A 196 46.96 -91.32 25.90
N SER A 197 45.71 -91.53 25.44
CA SER A 197 44.87 -92.58 26.02
C SER A 197 45.33 -94.02 25.72
N ILE A 198 46.16 -94.23 24.69
CA ILE A 198 46.79 -95.54 24.41
C ILE A 198 48.08 -95.69 25.22
N ASN A 199 48.84 -94.61 25.43
CA ASN A 199 50.08 -94.66 26.19
C ASN A 199 49.88 -94.72 27.72
N ASP A 200 48.74 -94.22 28.24
CA ASP A 200 48.40 -94.33 29.67
C ASP A 200 47.82 -95.72 30.06
N ILE A 201 47.65 -96.65 29.11
CA ILE A 201 47.27 -98.05 29.39
C ILE A 201 48.51 -98.98 29.45
N THR A 202 49.71 -98.49 29.13
CA THR A 202 50.95 -99.29 29.14
C THR A 202 52.11 -98.63 29.88
N THR A 203 51.88 -98.24 31.13
CA THR A 203 52.93 -98.17 32.17
C THR A 203 52.43 -98.76 33.46
#